data_AF-A0A0G4PDT4-F1
#
_entry.id   AF-A0A0G4PDT4-F1
#
_cell.length_a   1.000
_cell.length_b   1.000
_cell.length_c   1.000
_cell.angle_alpha   90.00
_cell.angle_beta   90.00
_cell.angle_gamma   90.00
#
_symmetry.space_group_name_H-M   'P 1'
#
loop_
_entity.id
_entity.type
_entity.pdbx_description
1 polymer ?
#
loop_
_entity_poly.entity_id
_entity_poly.type
_entity_poly.pdbx_seq_one_letter_code
_entity_poly.pdbx_strand_id
1 'polypeptide(L)'
;MSSTTVITPLTITREKNENGEPLYPDYMPFYDPLEKVEDIGAFDHFDPGHRADPKLPNLLKNATKVWELSPHVGTEIHGVQLSQLDSAGLDELALLAAQRGALVFRDQDFVNIGFEAQKKLVRHFGPLHIHGWAPHPAAGSEEHMIIYDHKDDLRVRQSWAGRSPVQWHTDQSPEQQPPGTTFIAMLESPTTAGGDTLVSSSVRAYSSLSPRFRKRLEGLTAIHTNNDGVSQELKHGQQAVMRRGVLQAEHPVVLVHPVTKQKALYVNPVYTKKIVGFEQEESDCILKFLFDHIAKRQDFSCRIRYEAGTVLVWDQRVTNHSQTLDYPIGDRRHGFRLTPLANKPIPAKIEEDEGN
;
A
#
# COMPACT_ATOMS: atom_id res chain seq x y z
N MET A 1 20.03 -40.44 -30.79
CA MET A 1 18.78 -39.65 -30.68
C MET A 1 18.84 -38.93 -29.34
N SER A 2 18.96 -37.60 -29.35
CA SER A 2 19.03 -36.83 -28.09
C SER A 2 17.63 -36.78 -27.49
N SER A 3 17.46 -37.37 -26.30
CA SER A 3 16.21 -37.33 -25.54
C SER A 3 16.02 -35.91 -25.00
N THR A 4 15.19 -35.12 -25.65
CA THR A 4 14.77 -33.81 -25.13
C THR A 4 13.85 -34.05 -23.93
N THR A 5 14.38 -33.93 -22.70
CA THR A 5 13.57 -33.92 -21.49
C THR A 5 12.68 -32.69 -21.52
N VAL A 6 11.39 -32.87 -21.78
CA VAL A 6 10.40 -31.78 -21.68
C VAL A 6 10.26 -31.46 -20.19
N ILE A 7 10.84 -30.33 -19.76
CA ILE A 7 10.59 -29.79 -18.42
C ILE A 7 9.16 -29.25 -18.43
N THR A 8 8.23 -29.97 -17.83
CA THR A 8 6.89 -29.44 -17.54
C THR A 8 7.04 -28.41 -16.42
N PRO A 9 6.60 -27.16 -16.60
CA PRO A 9 6.60 -26.18 -15.53
C PRO A 9 5.80 -26.73 -14.34
N LEU A 10 6.40 -26.74 -13.15
CA LEU A 10 5.66 -27.05 -11.93
C LEU A 10 4.57 -25.99 -11.77
N THR A 11 3.31 -26.42 -11.69
CA THR A 11 2.22 -25.52 -11.31
C THR A 11 2.35 -25.28 -9.81
N ILE A 12 2.34 -24.01 -9.39
CA ILE A 12 2.36 -23.67 -7.97
C ILE A 12 1.01 -24.14 -7.38
N THR A 13 0.99 -25.31 -6.75
CA THR A 13 -0.20 -25.83 -6.08
C THR A 13 -0.34 -25.08 -4.75
N ARG A 14 -1.39 -24.26 -4.64
CA ARG A 14 -1.74 -23.56 -3.40
C ARG A 14 -2.88 -24.29 -2.71
N GLU A 15 -2.89 -24.23 -1.39
CA GLU A 15 -3.93 -24.85 -0.57
C GLU A 15 -5.31 -24.30 -0.94
N LYS A 16 -6.29 -25.19 -1.05
CA LYS A 16 -7.71 -24.91 -1.31
C LYS A 16 -8.51 -26.00 -0.60
N ASN A 17 -9.67 -25.65 -0.04
CA ASN A 17 -10.62 -26.67 0.43
C ASN A 17 -11.13 -27.49 -0.76
N GLU A 18 -11.34 -28.80 -0.56
CA GLU A 18 -11.83 -29.71 -1.63
C GLU A 18 -13.17 -29.28 -2.22
N ASN A 19 -14.04 -28.70 -1.39
CA ASN A 19 -15.34 -28.15 -1.79
C ASN A 19 -15.25 -26.74 -2.41
N GLY A 20 -14.06 -26.13 -2.46
CA GLY A 20 -13.83 -24.79 -2.99
C GLY A 20 -14.20 -23.64 -2.06
N GLU A 21 -14.58 -23.92 -0.80
CA GLU A 21 -14.87 -22.89 0.21
C GLU A 21 -13.60 -22.10 0.59
N PRO A 22 -13.73 -20.84 1.05
CA PRO A 22 -12.60 -20.04 1.51
C PRO A 22 -11.87 -20.74 2.67
N LEU A 23 -10.53 -20.71 2.67
CA LEU A 23 -9.73 -21.19 3.82
C LEU A 23 -9.92 -20.32 5.07
N TYR A 24 -10.34 -19.07 4.89
CA TYR A 24 -10.49 -18.07 5.96
C TYR A 24 -11.91 -17.48 5.96
N PRO A 25 -12.94 -18.24 6.33
CA PRO A 25 -14.34 -17.80 6.27
C PRO A 25 -14.62 -16.55 7.12
N ASP A 26 -13.92 -16.38 8.24
CA ASP A 26 -14.07 -15.22 9.12
C ASP A 26 -13.62 -13.91 8.45
N TYR A 27 -12.75 -13.97 7.44
CA TYR A 27 -12.20 -12.81 6.73
C TYR A 27 -12.99 -12.48 5.44
N MET A 28 -14.11 -13.16 5.19
CA MET A 28 -14.92 -12.94 4.00
C MET A 28 -15.44 -11.49 3.92
N PRO A 29 -15.52 -10.91 2.70
CA PRO A 29 -15.99 -9.54 2.53
C PRO A 29 -17.46 -9.42 2.94
N PHE A 30 -17.72 -8.52 3.87
CA PHE A 30 -19.05 -8.07 4.23
C PHE A 30 -19.24 -6.62 3.79
N TYR A 31 -20.39 -6.38 3.16
CA TYR A 31 -20.79 -5.08 2.63
C TYR A 31 -22.09 -4.66 3.31
N ASP A 32 -22.05 -3.56 4.06
CA ASP A 32 -23.25 -2.95 4.64
C ASP A 32 -23.47 -1.53 4.07
N PRO A 33 -24.44 -1.35 3.16
CA PRO A 33 -24.80 -0.04 2.60
C PRO A 33 -25.29 0.99 3.63
N LEU A 34 -25.75 0.55 4.81
CA LEU A 34 -26.31 1.41 5.86
C LEU A 34 -25.26 1.85 6.87
N GLU A 35 -24.13 1.16 6.92
CA GLU A 35 -23.05 1.45 7.84
C GLU A 35 -22.46 2.84 7.61
N LYS A 36 -22.16 3.53 8.70
CA LYS A 36 -21.49 4.83 8.73
C LYS A 36 -20.36 4.78 9.74
N VAL A 37 -19.26 5.42 9.39
CA VAL A 37 -18.10 5.50 10.28
C VAL A 37 -17.69 6.95 10.40
N GLU A 38 -17.29 7.32 11.62
CA GLU A 38 -16.81 8.66 11.91
C GLU A 38 -15.33 8.78 11.55
N ASP A 39 -14.93 10.00 11.21
CA ASP A 39 -13.52 10.31 11.01
C ASP A 39 -12.80 10.25 12.37
N ILE A 40 -11.61 9.64 12.40
CA ILE A 40 -10.76 9.55 13.60
C ILE A 40 -10.38 10.95 14.13
N GLY A 41 -10.45 11.98 13.28
CA GLY A 41 -10.07 13.34 13.62
C GLY A 41 -8.56 13.54 13.66
N ALA A 42 -8.13 14.70 14.16
CA ALA A 42 -6.72 15.01 14.33
C ALA A 42 -6.14 14.28 15.53
N PHE A 43 -4.89 13.83 15.41
CA PHE A 43 -4.18 13.13 16.49
C PHE A 43 -2.67 13.43 16.45
N ASP A 44 -2.03 13.36 17.62
CA ASP A 44 -0.58 13.45 17.73
C ASP A 44 0.05 12.16 17.21
N HIS A 45 0.99 12.29 16.27
CA HIS A 45 1.71 11.15 15.72
C HIS A 45 3.21 11.26 16.00
N PHE A 46 3.75 10.25 16.68
CA PHE A 46 5.19 10.10 16.89
C PHE A 46 5.69 8.84 16.21
N ASP A 47 6.48 9.02 15.15
CA ASP A 47 6.89 7.93 14.27
C ASP A 47 7.76 6.90 14.99
N PRO A 48 7.38 5.60 15.00
CA PRO A 48 8.15 4.54 15.64
C PRO A 48 9.61 4.46 15.16
N GLY A 49 9.89 4.80 13.90
CA GLY A 49 11.24 4.75 13.36
C GLY A 49 12.23 5.70 14.06
N HIS A 50 11.77 6.69 14.82
CA HIS A 50 12.64 7.53 15.65
C HIS A 50 13.22 6.81 16.86
N ARG A 51 12.60 5.72 17.32
CA ARG A 51 13.02 4.94 18.49
C ARG A 51 13.87 3.71 18.12
N ALA A 52 13.92 3.38 16.84
CA ALA A 52 14.60 2.20 16.32
C ALA A 52 16.12 2.23 16.54
N ASP A 53 16.71 1.08 16.83
CA ASP A 53 18.15 0.90 16.67
C ASP A 53 18.48 0.74 15.17
N PRO A 54 19.34 1.59 14.58
CA PRO A 54 19.66 1.53 13.16
C PRO A 54 20.39 0.26 12.72
N LYS A 55 20.90 -0.56 13.66
CA LYS A 55 21.49 -1.88 13.37
C LYS A 55 20.45 -3.00 13.25
N LEU A 56 19.19 -2.71 13.59
CA LEU A 56 18.05 -3.63 13.51
C LEU A 56 18.24 -4.97 14.26
N PRO A 57 18.85 -4.98 15.49
CA PRO A 57 19.16 -6.22 16.20
C PRO A 57 17.93 -7.00 16.68
N ASN A 58 16.76 -6.36 16.83
CA ASN A 58 15.55 -7.00 17.31
C ASN A 58 14.70 -7.54 16.15
N LEU A 59 14.59 -6.78 15.06
CA LEU A 59 13.90 -7.17 13.85
C LEU A 59 14.62 -8.32 13.14
N LEU A 60 15.94 -8.22 12.96
CA LEU A 60 16.71 -9.18 12.17
C LEU A 60 17.33 -10.31 13.00
N LYS A 61 17.05 -10.37 14.30
CA LYS A 61 17.61 -11.36 15.24
C LYS A 61 17.52 -12.80 14.73
N ASN A 62 16.33 -13.16 14.23
CA ASN A 62 15.99 -14.50 13.77
C ASN A 62 15.96 -14.61 12.23
N ALA A 63 16.40 -13.55 11.52
CA ALA A 63 16.36 -13.56 10.07
C ALA A 63 17.30 -14.63 9.52
N THR A 64 16.75 -15.59 8.77
CA THR A 64 17.54 -16.65 8.13
C THR A 64 18.06 -16.22 6.77
N LYS A 65 17.33 -15.32 6.10
CA LYS A 65 17.74 -14.71 4.84
C LYS A 65 17.16 -13.32 4.70
N VAL A 66 17.94 -12.43 4.11
CA VAL A 66 17.54 -11.05 3.78
C VAL A 66 18.13 -10.72 2.42
N TRP A 67 17.31 -10.28 1.47
CA TRP A 67 17.80 -9.77 0.19
C TRP A 67 16.91 -8.66 -0.35
N GLU A 68 17.52 -7.76 -1.10
CA GLU A 68 16.81 -6.69 -1.79
C GLU A 68 16.09 -7.24 -3.03
N LEU A 69 14.83 -6.87 -3.21
CA LEU A 69 14.06 -7.23 -4.42
C LEU A 69 14.43 -6.34 -5.61
N SER A 70 14.79 -5.09 -5.33
CA SER A 70 15.41 -4.17 -6.29
C SER A 70 16.34 -3.17 -5.58
N PRO A 71 17.21 -2.45 -6.31
CA PRO A 71 18.17 -1.53 -5.69
C PRO A 71 17.53 -0.42 -4.86
N HIS A 72 16.30 -0.01 -5.17
CA HIS A 72 15.69 1.21 -4.63
C HIS A 72 14.40 0.97 -3.83
N VAL A 73 13.82 -0.23 -3.88
CA VAL A 73 12.62 -0.61 -3.12
C VAL A 73 12.52 -2.11 -2.95
N GLY A 74 11.95 -2.54 -1.84
CA GLY A 74 11.68 -3.95 -1.61
C GLY A 74 12.86 -4.66 -0.96
N THR A 75 12.56 -5.34 0.14
CA THR A 75 13.46 -6.29 0.80
C THR A 75 12.63 -7.48 1.24
N GLU A 76 13.06 -8.69 0.91
CA GLU A 76 12.42 -9.92 1.36
C GLU A 76 13.19 -10.48 2.56
N ILE A 77 12.45 -10.86 3.61
CA ILE A 77 12.96 -11.27 4.91
C ILE A 77 12.32 -12.62 5.28
N HIS A 78 13.17 -13.60 5.59
CA HIS A 78 12.78 -14.95 6.00
C HIS A 78 13.20 -15.20 7.45
N GLY A 79 12.45 -16.05 8.17
CA GLY A 79 12.79 -16.45 9.54
C GLY A 79 12.32 -15.50 10.65
N VAL A 80 11.68 -14.38 10.30
CA VAL A 80 11.10 -13.43 11.25
C VAL A 80 9.58 -13.58 11.24
N GLN A 81 8.98 -13.82 12.40
CA GLN A 81 7.52 -13.80 12.57
C GLN A 81 7.10 -12.45 13.14
N LEU A 82 6.28 -11.70 12.38
CA LEU A 82 5.82 -10.38 12.80
C LEU A 82 5.09 -10.44 14.15
N SER A 83 4.31 -11.49 14.38
CA SER A 83 3.57 -11.74 15.63
C SER A 83 4.45 -11.85 16.89
N GLN A 84 5.75 -12.11 16.73
CA GLN A 84 6.72 -12.31 17.81
C GLN A 84 7.57 -11.07 18.08
N LEU A 85 7.42 -10.00 17.28
CA LEU A 85 8.15 -8.75 17.50
C LEU A 85 7.60 -8.03 18.73
N ASP A 86 8.51 -7.59 19.60
CA ASP A 86 8.22 -6.64 20.65
C ASP A 86 8.24 -5.20 20.12
N SER A 87 8.03 -4.22 20.99
CA SER A 87 8.01 -2.81 20.61
C SER A 87 9.32 -2.35 19.94
N ALA A 88 10.48 -2.88 20.36
CA ALA A 88 11.76 -2.50 19.75
C ALA A 88 11.89 -3.10 18.34
N GLY A 89 11.48 -4.35 18.15
CA GLY A 89 11.39 -4.97 16.82
C GLY A 89 10.41 -4.24 15.89
N LEU A 90 9.28 -3.76 16.40
CA LEU A 90 8.31 -2.98 15.63
C LEU A 90 8.82 -1.56 15.28
N ASP A 91 9.57 -0.93 16.18
CA ASP A 91 10.25 0.35 15.90
C ASP A 91 11.26 0.18 14.75
N GLU A 92 12.07 -0.87 14.81
CA GLU A 92 13.02 -1.25 13.76
C GLU A 92 12.33 -1.62 12.44
N LEU A 93 11.17 -2.26 12.50
CA LEU A 93 10.33 -2.54 11.33
C LEU A 93 9.89 -1.24 10.63
N ALA A 94 9.44 -0.23 11.40
CA ALA A 94 9.10 1.08 10.84
C ALA A 94 10.31 1.74 10.17
N LEU A 95 11.48 1.73 10.82
CA LEU A 95 12.69 2.33 10.26
C LEU A 95 13.10 1.65 8.95
N LEU A 96 13.12 0.31 8.92
CA LEU A 96 13.49 -0.42 7.71
C LEU A 96 12.46 -0.22 6.59
N ALA A 97 11.16 -0.17 6.91
CA ALA A 97 10.11 0.14 5.93
C ALA A 97 10.27 1.56 5.37
N ALA A 98 10.60 2.55 6.19
CA ALA A 98 10.88 3.91 5.75
C ALA A 98 12.14 4.01 4.84
N GLN A 99 13.14 3.16 5.07
CA GLN A 99 14.37 3.12 4.27
C GLN A 99 14.21 2.36 2.95
N ARG A 100 13.46 1.26 2.96
CA ARG A 100 13.34 0.30 1.84
C ARG A 100 12.01 0.38 1.10
N GLY A 101 11.06 1.17 1.58
CA GLY A 101 9.74 1.35 1.03
C GLY A 101 8.81 0.17 1.29
N ALA A 102 9.23 -1.06 0.96
CA ALA A 102 8.43 -2.28 1.09
C ALA A 102 9.26 -3.45 1.63
N LEU A 103 8.66 -4.22 2.53
CA LEU A 103 9.24 -5.39 3.20
C LEU A 103 8.31 -6.58 3.03
N VAL A 104 8.86 -7.69 2.55
CA VAL A 104 8.09 -8.92 2.29
C VAL A 104 8.50 -9.97 3.31
N PHE A 105 7.55 -10.44 4.09
CA PHE A 105 7.72 -11.54 5.04
C PHE A 105 6.96 -12.76 4.53
N ARG A 106 7.64 -13.89 4.45
CA ARG A 106 7.06 -15.18 4.01
C ARG A 106 6.65 -16.02 5.21
N ASP A 107 5.76 -16.99 4.97
CA ASP A 107 5.37 -18.02 5.95
C ASP A 107 4.95 -17.45 7.31
N GLN A 108 4.13 -16.39 7.31
CA GLN A 108 3.74 -15.69 8.53
C GLN A 108 2.56 -16.36 9.22
N ASP A 109 2.69 -16.58 10.52
CA ASP A 109 1.58 -16.94 11.40
C ASP A 109 0.63 -15.75 11.69
N PHE A 110 1.04 -14.53 11.30
CA PHE A 110 0.27 -13.30 11.50
C PHE A 110 -1.15 -13.39 10.95
N VAL A 111 -1.40 -14.18 9.89
CA VAL A 111 -2.74 -14.41 9.35
C VAL A 111 -3.66 -15.19 10.30
N ASN A 112 -3.10 -15.91 11.28
CA ASN A 112 -3.79 -16.85 12.17
C ASN A 112 -3.89 -16.39 13.63
N ILE A 113 -3.29 -15.26 14.01
CA ILE A 113 -3.30 -14.78 15.41
C ILE A 113 -4.61 -14.10 15.84
N GLY A 114 -5.57 -13.95 14.91
CA GLY A 114 -6.89 -13.35 15.14
C GLY A 114 -6.91 -11.81 15.08
N PHE A 115 -8.11 -11.25 14.88
CA PHE A 115 -8.32 -9.83 14.59
C PHE A 115 -7.71 -8.89 15.64
N GLU A 116 -7.97 -9.12 16.93
CA GLU A 116 -7.49 -8.21 17.99
C GLU A 116 -5.97 -8.23 18.17
N ALA A 117 -5.34 -9.39 18.02
CA ALA A 117 -3.87 -9.47 18.09
C ALA A 117 -3.22 -8.80 16.87
N GLN A 118 -3.77 -9.01 15.67
CA GLN A 118 -3.34 -8.30 14.45
C GLN A 118 -3.49 -6.78 14.63
N LYS A 119 -4.64 -6.29 15.10
CA LYS A 119 -4.87 -4.87 15.35
C LYS A 119 -3.95 -4.31 16.42
N LYS A 120 -3.75 -5.03 17.53
CA LYS A 120 -2.85 -4.59 18.62
C LYS A 120 -1.42 -4.36 18.12
N LEU A 121 -0.90 -5.28 17.30
CA LEU A 121 0.43 -5.13 16.70
C LEU A 121 0.48 -3.91 15.77
N VAL A 122 -0.49 -3.80 14.87
CA VAL A 122 -0.47 -2.76 13.82
C VAL A 122 -0.81 -1.36 14.39
N ARG A 123 -1.52 -1.27 15.52
CA ARG A 123 -1.75 -0.01 16.27
C ARG A 123 -0.46 0.62 16.80
N HIS A 124 0.65 -0.13 16.87
CA HIS A 124 1.96 0.40 17.23
C HIS A 124 2.41 1.54 16.29
N PHE A 125 1.95 1.52 15.04
CA PHE A 125 2.32 2.50 14.01
C PHE A 125 1.32 3.67 13.91
N GLY A 126 0.22 3.67 14.67
CA GLY A 126 -0.78 4.74 14.68
C GLY A 126 -2.22 4.23 14.72
N PRO A 127 -3.21 5.14 14.81
CA PRO A 127 -4.63 4.79 14.74
C PRO A 127 -4.97 4.06 13.44
N LEU A 128 -5.79 3.02 13.51
CA LEU A 128 -6.15 2.22 12.34
C LEU A 128 -7.28 2.89 11.56
N HIS A 129 -7.03 3.13 10.28
CA HIS A 129 -8.01 3.68 9.35
C HIS A 129 -9.14 2.69 9.05
N ILE A 130 -10.37 3.19 9.02
CA ILE A 130 -11.55 2.47 8.53
C ILE A 130 -11.89 2.92 7.12
N HIS A 131 -11.96 1.98 6.18
CA HIS A 131 -12.13 2.30 4.76
C HIS A 131 -13.57 2.73 4.43
N GLY A 132 -13.72 3.82 3.68
CA GLY A 132 -15.01 4.46 3.43
C GLY A 132 -15.99 3.68 2.54
N TRP A 133 -15.54 2.67 1.79
CA TRP A 133 -16.39 1.87 0.89
C TRP A 133 -15.91 0.42 0.63
N ALA A 134 -14.76 0.03 1.19
CA ALA A 134 -14.25 -1.33 0.97
C ALA A 134 -14.84 -2.25 2.04
N PRO A 135 -15.04 -3.54 1.72
CA PRO A 135 -15.63 -4.48 2.67
C PRO A 135 -14.69 -4.73 3.85
N HIS A 136 -15.27 -5.20 4.95
CA HIS A 136 -14.57 -5.68 6.13
C HIS A 136 -15.15 -7.04 6.57
N PRO A 137 -14.57 -7.76 7.54
CA PRO A 137 -15.19 -8.96 8.11
C PRO A 137 -16.56 -8.70 8.75
N ALA A 138 -17.53 -9.61 8.54
CA ALA A 138 -18.83 -9.58 9.23
C ALA A 138 -18.71 -9.70 10.76
N ALA A 139 -17.60 -10.28 11.25
CA ALA A 139 -17.31 -10.47 12.66
C ALA A 139 -16.99 -9.17 13.44
N GLY A 140 -17.13 -7.98 12.83
CA GLY A 140 -17.01 -6.70 13.54
C GLY A 140 -15.59 -6.13 13.64
N SER A 141 -14.72 -6.40 12.65
CA SER A 141 -13.38 -5.79 12.58
C SER A 141 -13.27 -4.81 11.42
N GLU A 142 -13.94 -3.67 11.56
CA GLU A 142 -14.08 -2.63 10.53
C GLU A 142 -12.75 -2.09 9.99
N GLU A 143 -11.68 -2.15 10.78
CA GLU A 143 -10.34 -1.70 10.40
C GLU A 143 -9.63 -2.66 9.43
N HIS A 144 -10.08 -3.92 9.36
CA HIS A 144 -9.59 -4.91 8.40
C HIS A 144 -10.26 -4.69 7.05
N MET A 145 -9.64 -3.92 6.17
CA MET A 145 -10.11 -3.80 4.80
C MET A 145 -9.84 -5.11 4.05
N ILE A 146 -10.89 -5.73 3.52
CA ILE A 146 -10.79 -7.00 2.80
C ILE A 146 -10.52 -6.75 1.32
N ILE A 147 -9.49 -7.44 0.83
CA ILE A 147 -9.11 -7.52 -0.57
C ILE A 147 -9.62 -8.86 -1.08
N TYR A 148 -10.60 -8.82 -1.98
CA TYR A 148 -11.26 -10.03 -2.47
C TYR A 148 -11.56 -9.98 -3.98
N ASP A 149 -11.30 -11.10 -4.65
CA ASP A 149 -11.74 -11.40 -6.01
C ASP A 149 -12.00 -12.91 -6.10
N HIS A 150 -13.17 -13.29 -6.60
CA HIS A 150 -13.56 -14.69 -6.83
C HIS A 150 -14.72 -14.74 -7.83
N LYS A 151 -15.07 -15.92 -8.35
CA LYS A 151 -16.25 -16.07 -9.24
C LYS A 151 -17.57 -15.60 -8.59
N ASP A 152 -17.65 -15.68 -7.26
CA ASP A 152 -18.84 -15.30 -6.49
C ASP A 152 -18.85 -13.81 -6.11
N ASP A 153 -17.74 -13.10 -6.33
CA ASP A 153 -17.64 -11.65 -6.13
C ASP A 153 -16.66 -11.04 -7.16
N LEU A 154 -17.25 -10.45 -8.20
CA LEU A 154 -16.53 -9.83 -9.30
C LEU A 154 -16.49 -8.30 -9.17
N ARG A 155 -16.81 -7.74 -8.01
CA ARG A 155 -16.93 -6.27 -7.81
C ARG A 155 -15.66 -5.53 -8.22
N VAL A 156 -14.49 -6.04 -7.82
CA VAL A 156 -13.21 -5.44 -8.24
C VAL A 156 -13.05 -5.50 -9.76
N ARG A 157 -13.36 -6.62 -10.42
CA ARG A 157 -13.25 -6.73 -11.88
C ARG A 157 -14.19 -5.78 -12.60
N GLN A 158 -15.42 -5.64 -12.11
CA GLN A 158 -16.41 -4.70 -12.63
C GLN A 158 -15.93 -3.24 -12.51
N SER A 159 -15.29 -2.88 -11.40
CA SER A 159 -14.72 -1.52 -11.20
C SER A 159 -13.62 -1.17 -12.21
N TRP A 160 -12.95 -2.19 -12.78
CA TRP A 160 -11.90 -2.05 -13.78
C TRP A 160 -12.34 -2.41 -15.21
N ALA A 161 -13.63 -2.67 -15.44
CA ALA A 161 -14.14 -3.01 -16.76
C ALA A 161 -13.81 -1.88 -17.77
N GLY A 162 -13.16 -2.24 -18.88
CA GLY A 162 -12.78 -1.29 -19.94
C GLY A 162 -11.59 -0.38 -19.62
N ARG A 163 -10.87 -0.60 -18.52
CA ARG A 163 -9.68 0.18 -18.12
C ARG A 163 -8.56 -0.71 -17.60
N SER A 164 -7.34 -0.20 -17.57
CA SER A 164 -6.22 -0.91 -16.96
C SER A 164 -6.42 -1.01 -15.43
N PRO A 165 -6.30 -2.21 -14.83
CA PRO A 165 -6.31 -2.40 -13.38
C PRO A 165 -5.02 -1.89 -12.72
N VAL A 166 -3.98 -1.63 -13.52
CA VAL A 166 -2.74 -1.02 -13.03
C VAL A 166 -2.96 0.48 -12.87
N GLN A 167 -3.07 0.93 -11.62
CA GLN A 167 -3.14 2.34 -11.24
C GLN A 167 -2.22 2.56 -10.04
N TRP A 168 -1.17 3.36 -10.26
CA TRP A 168 -0.21 3.71 -9.22
C TRP A 168 -0.85 4.67 -8.21
N HIS A 169 -0.72 4.35 -6.93
CA HIS A 169 -1.19 5.20 -5.85
C HIS A 169 -0.48 4.94 -4.53
N THR A 170 -0.61 5.89 -3.62
CA THR A 170 -0.45 5.67 -2.19
C THR A 170 -1.85 5.68 -1.57
N ASP A 171 -2.13 4.78 -0.64
CA ASP A 171 -3.48 4.62 -0.11
C ASP A 171 -3.94 5.85 0.64
N GLN A 172 -5.22 6.21 0.47
CA GLN A 172 -5.92 7.20 1.29
C GLN A 172 -5.16 8.53 1.47
N SER A 173 -4.37 8.95 0.48
CA SER A 173 -3.76 10.28 0.49
C SER A 173 -4.75 11.46 0.61
N PRO A 174 -6.06 11.34 0.31
CA PRO A 174 -7.03 12.40 0.64
C PRO A 174 -7.29 12.62 2.14
N GLU A 175 -6.79 11.75 3.03
CA GLU A 175 -6.86 11.97 4.47
C GLU A 175 -6.02 13.18 4.90
N GLN A 176 -6.43 13.88 5.95
CA GLN A 176 -5.64 14.98 6.52
C GLN A 176 -4.33 14.48 7.14
N GLN A 177 -4.38 13.28 7.73
CA GLN A 177 -3.26 12.53 8.27
C GLN A 177 -3.20 11.17 7.55
N PRO A 178 -2.55 11.08 6.37
CA PRO A 178 -2.55 9.89 5.54
C PRO A 178 -1.88 8.68 6.20
N PRO A 179 -2.08 7.48 5.63
CA PRO A 179 -1.41 6.26 6.07
C PRO A 179 0.11 6.34 6.12
N GLY A 180 0.70 5.61 7.08
CA GLY A 180 2.14 5.36 7.20
C GLY A 180 2.50 3.90 6.93
N THR A 181 3.12 3.24 7.92
CA THR A 181 3.52 1.83 7.84
C THR A 181 2.29 0.91 7.79
N THR A 182 1.96 0.41 6.60
CA THR A 182 0.74 -0.35 6.31
C THR A 182 1.05 -1.83 6.09
N PHE A 183 0.13 -2.69 6.53
CA PHE A 183 0.26 -4.14 6.45
C PHE A 183 -0.79 -4.69 5.48
N ILE A 184 -0.35 -5.47 4.50
CA ILE A 184 -1.22 -6.33 3.69
C ILE A 184 -0.83 -7.79 3.94
N ALA A 185 -1.81 -8.60 4.28
CA ALA A 185 -1.63 -10.02 4.55
C ALA A 185 -2.44 -10.84 3.55
N MET A 186 -1.77 -11.72 2.82
CA MET A 186 -2.41 -12.59 1.85
C MET A 186 -2.82 -13.90 2.50
N LEU A 187 -4.13 -14.11 2.57
CA LEU A 187 -4.76 -15.30 3.11
C LEU A 187 -4.77 -16.43 2.06
N GLU A 188 -5.27 -16.11 0.88
CA GLU A 188 -5.34 -17.01 -0.28
C GLU A 188 -4.90 -16.25 -1.52
N SER A 189 -4.21 -16.93 -2.43
CA SER A 189 -3.74 -16.33 -3.67
C SER A 189 -4.12 -17.24 -4.85
N PRO A 190 -4.27 -16.69 -6.07
CA PRO A 190 -4.69 -17.46 -7.24
C PRO A 190 -3.85 -18.72 -7.46
N THR A 191 -4.43 -19.79 -7.99
CA THR A 191 -3.68 -21.05 -8.21
C THR A 191 -2.63 -20.95 -9.31
N THR A 192 -2.71 -19.94 -10.17
CA THR A 192 -1.70 -19.66 -11.20
C THR A 192 -0.83 -18.48 -10.80
N ALA A 193 0.19 -18.20 -11.63
CA ALA A 193 0.89 -16.93 -11.55
C ALA A 193 -0.07 -15.75 -11.74
N GLY A 194 0.30 -14.60 -11.15
CA GLY A 194 -0.47 -13.35 -11.20
C GLY A 194 -1.08 -12.96 -9.86
N GLY A 195 -1.72 -11.79 -9.84
CA GLY A 195 -2.34 -11.21 -8.63
C GLY A 195 -1.34 -10.52 -7.70
N ASP A 196 -0.19 -10.16 -8.25
CA ASP A 196 0.94 -9.56 -7.58
C ASP A 196 0.67 -8.09 -7.21
N THR A 197 1.61 -7.50 -6.47
CA THR A 197 1.63 -6.05 -6.24
C THR A 197 2.91 -5.45 -6.75
N LEU A 198 2.78 -4.40 -7.57
CA LEU A 198 3.89 -3.57 -8.00
C LEU A 198 4.10 -2.48 -6.95
N VAL A 199 5.36 -2.20 -6.60
CA VAL A 199 5.73 -1.11 -5.69
C VAL A 199 6.84 -0.30 -6.33
N SER A 200 6.75 1.02 -6.26
CA SER A 200 7.71 1.98 -6.82
C SER A 200 8.21 2.93 -5.73
N SER A 201 9.52 3.20 -5.71
CA SER A 201 10.16 4.11 -4.76
C SER A 201 9.88 5.57 -5.12
N SER A 202 9.11 6.26 -4.29
CA SER A 202 8.86 7.70 -4.44
C SER A 202 10.10 8.55 -4.14
N VAL A 203 11.02 8.03 -3.32
CA VAL A 203 12.32 8.64 -3.03
C VAL A 203 13.23 8.58 -4.26
N ARG A 204 13.29 7.44 -4.94
CA ARG A 204 14.02 7.30 -6.20
C ARG A 204 13.38 8.13 -7.31
N ALA A 205 12.06 8.14 -7.37
CA ALA A 205 11.33 8.96 -8.33
C ALA A 205 11.69 10.46 -8.17
N TYR A 206 11.76 10.98 -6.94
CA TYR A 206 12.24 12.34 -6.69
C TYR A 206 13.72 12.53 -7.04
N SER A 207 14.62 11.73 -6.46
CA SER A 207 16.08 11.94 -6.57
C SER A 207 16.64 11.75 -7.98
N SER A 208 15.92 11.05 -8.87
CA SER A 208 16.28 10.88 -10.27
C SER A 208 15.91 12.06 -11.17
N LEU A 209 15.10 13.00 -10.69
CA LEU A 209 14.79 14.23 -11.41
C LEU A 209 16.01 15.15 -11.43
N SER A 210 16.13 15.94 -12.51
CA SER A 210 17.20 16.93 -12.61
C SER A 210 17.11 17.93 -11.44
N PRO A 211 18.23 18.45 -10.92
CA PRO A 211 18.22 19.39 -9.80
C PRO A 211 17.30 20.60 -10.05
N ARG A 212 17.26 21.11 -11.28
CA ARG A 212 16.39 22.23 -11.67
C ARG A 212 14.91 21.88 -11.57
N PHE A 213 14.53 20.66 -11.95
CA PHE A 213 13.14 20.21 -11.86
C PHE A 213 12.75 19.96 -10.40
N ARG A 214 13.64 19.36 -9.60
CA ARG A 214 13.44 19.20 -8.15
C ARG A 214 13.15 20.53 -7.46
N LYS A 215 13.99 21.56 -7.68
CA LYS A 215 13.80 22.90 -7.11
C LYS A 215 12.46 23.53 -7.50
N ARG A 216 11.93 23.22 -8.70
CA ARG A 216 10.63 23.72 -9.16
C ARG A 216 9.44 23.03 -8.49
N LEU A 217 9.60 21.80 -8.00
CA LEU A 217 8.55 21.04 -7.33
C LEU A 217 8.52 21.25 -5.81
N GLU A 218 9.65 21.60 -5.21
CA GLU A 218 9.73 21.92 -3.78
C GLU A 218 8.87 23.14 -3.45
N GLY A 219 8.17 23.08 -2.31
CA GLY A 219 7.20 24.10 -1.90
C GLY A 219 5.82 24.00 -2.58
N LEU A 220 5.67 23.25 -3.68
CA LEU A 220 4.36 23.06 -4.31
C LEU A 220 3.47 22.14 -3.46
N THR A 221 2.17 22.43 -3.48
CA THR A 221 1.12 21.58 -2.91
C THR A 221 0.11 21.18 -3.98
N ALA A 222 -0.60 20.08 -3.75
CA ALA A 222 -1.62 19.56 -4.63
C ALA A 222 -2.82 19.04 -3.84
N ILE A 223 -4.00 19.11 -4.46
CA ILE A 223 -5.25 18.60 -3.94
C ILE A 223 -5.35 17.10 -4.21
N HIS A 224 -5.53 16.34 -3.14
CA HIS A 224 -5.82 14.90 -3.15
C HIS A 224 -7.30 14.70 -2.79
N THR A 225 -8.06 13.98 -3.61
CA THR A 225 -9.47 13.66 -3.33
C THR A 225 -9.84 12.24 -3.74
N ASN A 226 -10.71 11.61 -2.96
CA ASN A 226 -11.28 10.29 -3.27
C ASN A 226 -12.56 10.38 -4.13
N ASN A 227 -12.94 11.57 -4.62
CA ASN A 227 -14.19 11.80 -5.35
C ASN A 227 -14.42 10.81 -6.51
N ASP A 228 -13.36 10.45 -7.24
CA ASP A 228 -13.45 9.47 -8.33
C ASP A 228 -13.83 8.08 -7.80
N GLY A 229 -13.23 7.64 -6.70
CA GLY A 229 -13.54 6.37 -6.05
C GLY A 229 -14.99 6.34 -5.55
N VAL A 230 -15.42 7.40 -4.88
CA VAL A 230 -16.82 7.59 -4.45
C VAL A 230 -17.78 7.57 -5.64
N SER A 231 -17.47 8.26 -6.72
CA SER A 231 -18.30 8.31 -7.93
C SER A 231 -18.40 6.94 -8.61
N GLN A 232 -17.36 6.11 -8.55
CA GLN A 232 -17.40 4.74 -9.05
C GLN A 232 -18.26 3.85 -8.15
N GLU A 233 -18.11 3.97 -6.83
CA GLU A 233 -18.86 3.21 -5.85
C GLU A 233 -20.37 3.45 -5.95
N LEU A 234 -20.77 4.71 -6.14
CA LEU A 234 -22.18 5.09 -6.32
C LEU A 234 -22.85 4.46 -7.55
N LYS A 235 -22.09 3.93 -8.52
CA LYS A 235 -22.64 3.20 -9.68
C LYS A 235 -23.28 1.87 -9.29
N HIS A 236 -23.00 1.34 -8.10
CA HIS A 236 -23.64 0.14 -7.57
C HIS A 236 -25.07 0.40 -7.04
N GLY A 237 -25.58 1.65 -7.11
CA GLY A 237 -26.96 1.97 -6.78
C GLY A 237 -27.30 1.65 -5.33
N GLN A 238 -28.35 0.87 -5.09
CA GLN A 238 -28.77 0.46 -3.73
C GLN A 238 -27.74 -0.44 -3.02
N GLN A 239 -26.79 -1.02 -3.76
CA GLN A 239 -25.70 -1.84 -3.22
C GLN A 239 -24.40 -1.05 -3.01
N ALA A 240 -24.43 0.28 -3.18
CA ALA A 240 -23.28 1.12 -2.89
C ALA A 240 -23.04 1.20 -1.37
N VAL A 241 -21.81 0.93 -0.96
CA VAL A 241 -21.33 1.07 0.42
C VAL A 241 -20.62 2.40 0.53
N MET A 242 -21.25 3.33 1.24
CA MET A 242 -20.73 4.68 1.45
C MET A 242 -20.69 4.97 2.95
N ARG A 243 -19.67 4.42 3.62
CA ARG A 243 -19.45 4.57 5.06
C ARG A 243 -18.94 5.97 5.42
N ARG A 244 -18.25 6.63 4.48
CA ARG A 244 -17.71 8.01 4.61
C ARG A 244 -17.99 8.84 3.35
N GLY A 245 -17.98 10.15 3.50
CA GLY A 245 -18.15 11.10 2.40
C GLY A 245 -16.90 11.26 1.53
N VAL A 246 -16.97 12.25 0.61
CA VAL A 246 -15.80 12.67 -0.17
C VAL A 246 -14.79 13.34 0.77
N LEU A 247 -13.56 12.85 0.72
CA LEU A 247 -12.41 13.42 1.42
C LEU A 247 -11.59 14.26 0.43
N GLN A 248 -11.06 15.35 0.95
CA GLN A 248 -10.14 16.22 0.22
C GLN A 248 -9.10 16.80 1.18
N ALA A 249 -7.83 16.73 0.78
CA ALA A 249 -6.72 17.33 1.51
C ALA A 249 -5.70 17.96 0.56
N GLU A 250 -5.05 19.02 1.01
CA GLU A 250 -3.93 19.65 0.33
C GLU A 250 -2.62 19.12 0.93
N HIS A 251 -1.80 18.49 0.09
CA HIS A 251 -0.54 17.87 0.48
C HIS A 251 0.60 18.36 -0.40
N PRO A 252 1.85 18.36 0.10
CA PRO A 252 3.01 18.73 -0.71
C PRO A 252 3.23 17.78 -1.87
N VAL A 253 3.63 18.31 -3.03
CA VAL A 253 4.08 17.51 -4.19
C VAL A 253 5.38 16.77 -3.87
N VAL A 254 6.22 17.38 -3.03
CA VAL A 254 7.45 16.76 -2.49
C VAL A 254 7.39 16.80 -0.97
N LEU A 255 7.30 15.63 -0.34
CA LEU A 255 7.36 15.53 1.12
C LEU A 255 8.77 15.24 1.62
N VAL A 256 9.00 15.46 2.91
CA VAL A 256 10.16 15.03 3.67
C VAL A 256 9.73 13.97 4.67
N HIS A 257 10.31 12.78 4.61
CA HIS A 257 10.01 11.73 5.56
C HIS A 257 10.49 12.13 6.98
N PRO A 258 9.65 12.03 8.03
CA PRO A 258 9.99 12.53 9.37
C PRO A 258 11.22 11.85 9.99
N VAL A 259 11.38 10.54 9.78
CA VAL A 259 12.52 9.76 10.29
C VAL A 259 13.76 9.87 9.40
N THR A 260 13.70 9.36 8.17
CA THR A 260 14.86 9.27 7.27
C THR A 260 15.31 10.60 6.66
N LYS A 261 14.48 11.66 6.77
CA LYS A 261 14.68 12.97 6.14
C LYS A 261 14.79 12.95 4.62
N GLN A 262 14.51 11.80 3.99
CA GLN A 262 14.50 11.68 2.54
C GLN A 262 13.34 12.47 1.94
N LYS A 263 13.61 13.13 0.81
CA LYS A 263 12.59 13.77 -0.01
C LYS A 263 11.96 12.75 -0.97
N ALA A 264 10.63 12.77 -1.10
CA ALA A 264 9.88 11.84 -1.94
C ALA A 264 8.78 12.57 -2.73
N LEU A 265 8.51 12.12 -3.96
CA LEU A 265 7.33 12.59 -4.71
C LEU A 265 6.06 12.04 -4.05
N TYR A 266 5.12 12.91 -3.73
CA TYR A 266 3.86 12.54 -3.07
C TYR A 266 2.66 12.91 -3.93
N VAL A 267 2.63 12.37 -5.14
CA VAL A 267 1.55 12.54 -6.11
C VAL A 267 1.18 11.20 -6.72
N ASN A 268 -0.09 11.03 -7.09
CA ASN A 268 -0.56 9.84 -7.78
C ASN A 268 -1.81 10.11 -8.63
N PRO A 269 -2.01 9.38 -9.75
CA PRO A 269 -3.15 9.59 -10.65
C PRO A 269 -4.52 9.26 -10.03
N VAL A 270 -4.56 8.40 -8.99
CA VAL A 270 -5.82 8.02 -8.35
C VAL A 270 -6.42 9.20 -7.58
N TYR A 271 -5.60 9.89 -6.79
CA TYR A 271 -6.07 10.90 -5.84
C TYR A 271 -5.67 12.34 -6.17
N THR A 272 -4.49 12.58 -6.77
CA THR A 272 -3.99 13.95 -7.01
C THR A 272 -4.66 14.56 -8.25
N LYS A 273 -5.36 15.69 -8.08
CA LYS A 273 -6.15 16.32 -9.16
C LYS A 273 -5.66 17.67 -9.63
N LYS A 274 -5.07 18.48 -8.74
CA LYS A 274 -4.68 19.85 -9.07
C LYS A 274 -3.51 20.32 -8.22
N ILE A 275 -2.50 20.92 -8.84
CA ILE A 275 -1.45 21.68 -8.15
C ILE A 275 -2.03 23.05 -7.77
N VAL A 276 -1.93 23.40 -6.50
CA VAL A 276 -2.48 24.65 -5.97
C VAL A 276 -1.69 25.84 -6.53
N GLY A 277 -2.41 26.88 -6.95
CA GLY A 277 -1.82 28.09 -7.53
C GLY A 277 -1.46 28.02 -9.03
N PHE A 278 -1.72 26.90 -9.70
CA PHE A 278 -1.51 26.72 -11.13
C PHE A 278 -2.84 26.72 -11.90
N GLU A 279 -2.79 27.13 -13.17
CA GLU A 279 -3.89 26.88 -14.10
C GLU A 279 -4.07 25.38 -14.34
N GLN A 280 -5.25 24.96 -14.83
CA GLN A 280 -5.58 23.55 -14.96
C GLN A 280 -4.63 22.86 -15.95
N GLU A 281 -4.36 23.50 -17.08
CA GLU A 281 -3.51 23.02 -18.17
C GLU A 281 -2.05 22.84 -17.71
N GLU A 282 -1.55 23.79 -16.90
CA GLU A 282 -0.21 23.71 -16.32
C GLU A 282 -0.11 22.59 -15.30
N SER A 283 -1.09 22.50 -14.40
CA SER A 283 -1.19 21.44 -13.39
C SER A 283 -1.24 20.07 -14.05
N ASP A 284 -2.10 19.88 -15.06
CA ASP A 284 -2.26 18.61 -15.77
C ASP A 284 -0.98 18.21 -16.50
N CYS A 285 -0.28 19.16 -17.12
CA CYS A 285 1.00 18.90 -17.76
C CYS A 285 2.05 18.38 -16.77
N ILE A 286 2.21 19.06 -15.62
CA ILE A 286 3.19 18.68 -14.59
C ILE A 286 2.81 17.35 -13.95
N LEU A 287 1.56 17.18 -13.52
CA LEU A 287 1.09 15.95 -12.87
C LEU A 287 1.20 14.76 -13.82
N LYS A 288 0.81 14.92 -15.09
CA LYS A 288 0.96 13.85 -16.08
C LYS A 288 2.42 13.43 -16.24
N PHE A 289 3.36 14.38 -16.32
CA PHE A 289 4.78 14.06 -16.35
C PHE A 289 5.21 13.25 -15.12
N LEU A 290 4.83 13.69 -13.92
CA LEU A 290 5.18 13.00 -12.67
C LEU A 290 4.58 11.60 -12.58
N PHE A 291 3.32 11.43 -12.99
CA PHE A 291 2.67 10.12 -13.03
C PHE A 291 3.36 9.19 -14.02
N ASP A 292 3.68 9.68 -15.22
CA ASP A 292 4.42 8.92 -16.23
C ASP A 292 5.83 8.55 -15.75
N HIS A 293 6.51 9.47 -15.05
CA HIS A 293 7.84 9.24 -14.48
C HIS A 293 7.82 8.15 -13.41
N ILE A 294 6.78 8.10 -12.57
CA ILE A 294 6.61 7.01 -11.58
C ILE A 294 6.26 5.69 -12.27
N ALA A 295 5.33 5.72 -13.24
CA ALA A 295 4.75 4.51 -13.81
C ALA A 295 5.64 3.80 -14.84
N LYS A 296 6.42 4.55 -15.63
CA LYS A 296 7.21 4.01 -16.76
C LYS A 296 8.61 3.56 -16.36
N ARG A 297 9.06 3.90 -15.15
CA ARG A 297 10.42 3.64 -14.67
C ARG A 297 10.49 2.34 -13.87
N GLN A 298 10.70 1.24 -14.59
CA GLN A 298 10.85 -0.09 -14.00
C GLN A 298 12.10 -0.21 -13.11
N ASP A 299 13.08 0.68 -13.28
CA ASP A 299 14.25 0.78 -12.41
C ASP A 299 13.94 1.41 -11.04
N PHE A 300 12.71 1.90 -10.81
CA PHE A 300 12.28 2.41 -9.50
C PHE A 300 11.47 1.39 -8.72
N SER A 301 11.05 0.31 -9.37
CA SER A 301 10.04 -0.60 -8.87
C SER A 301 10.58 -1.98 -8.53
N CYS A 302 9.77 -2.71 -7.76
CA CYS A 302 9.85 -4.15 -7.64
C CYS A 302 8.44 -4.72 -7.84
N ARG A 303 8.37 -6.03 -8.14
CA ARG A 303 7.11 -6.77 -8.26
C ARG A 303 7.10 -7.84 -7.18
N ILE A 304 6.12 -7.74 -6.29
CA ILE A 304 5.96 -8.64 -5.16
C ILE A 304 4.97 -9.72 -5.55
N ARG A 305 5.51 -10.91 -5.81
CA ARG A 305 4.71 -12.12 -6.01
C ARG A 305 4.23 -12.63 -4.66
N TYR A 306 2.93 -12.84 -4.52
CA TYR A 306 2.37 -13.39 -3.29
C TYR A 306 2.42 -14.91 -3.26
N GLU A 307 2.58 -15.43 -2.05
CA GLU A 307 2.35 -16.81 -1.65
C GLU A 307 1.43 -16.74 -0.41
N ALA A 308 0.62 -17.77 -0.14
CA ALA A 308 -0.24 -17.77 1.05
C ALA A 308 0.61 -17.58 2.32
N GLY A 309 0.13 -16.78 3.28
CA GLY A 309 0.92 -16.41 4.46
C GLY A 309 2.00 -15.36 4.19
N THR A 310 2.07 -14.78 2.99
CA THR A 310 2.91 -13.59 2.76
C THR A 310 2.28 -12.37 3.43
N VAL A 311 3.07 -11.66 4.23
CA VAL A 311 2.72 -10.33 4.74
C VAL A 311 3.70 -9.31 4.16
N LEU A 312 3.14 -8.28 3.54
CA LEU A 312 3.89 -7.14 3.04
C LEU A 312 3.65 -5.95 3.97
N VAL A 313 4.74 -5.37 4.43
CA VAL A 313 4.77 -4.16 5.25
C VAL A 313 5.45 -3.07 4.45
N TRP A 314 4.76 -1.96 4.17
CA TRP A 314 5.36 -0.86 3.41
C TRP A 314 5.13 0.49 4.10
N ASP A 315 5.93 1.49 3.74
CA ASP A 315 5.69 2.87 4.11
C ASP A 315 5.06 3.65 2.95
N GLN A 316 3.80 4.04 3.13
CA GLN A 316 2.98 4.74 2.14
C GLN A 316 3.51 6.13 1.78
N ARG A 317 4.31 6.75 2.65
CA ARG A 317 4.85 8.10 2.44
C ARG A 317 5.99 8.10 1.40
N VAL A 318 6.64 6.96 1.21
CA VAL A 318 7.81 6.82 0.32
C VAL A 318 7.59 5.82 -0.81
N THR A 319 6.36 5.33 -0.99
CA THR A 319 6.02 4.39 -2.05
C THR A 319 4.75 4.78 -2.81
N ASN A 320 4.71 4.40 -4.08
CA ASN A 320 3.47 4.18 -4.82
C ASN A 320 3.35 2.69 -5.10
N HIS A 321 2.15 2.15 -5.14
CA HIS A 321 1.90 0.76 -5.46
C HIS A 321 0.71 0.61 -6.40
N SER A 322 0.61 -0.56 -7.01
CA SER A 322 -0.46 -0.91 -7.93
C SER A 322 -0.71 -2.41 -7.89
N GLN A 323 -1.98 -2.79 -7.89
CA GLN A 323 -2.35 -4.19 -8.07
C GLN A 323 -2.12 -4.64 -9.51
N THR A 324 -1.92 -5.94 -9.70
CA THR A 324 -2.13 -6.60 -10.99
C THR A 324 -3.37 -7.48 -10.91
N LEU A 325 -4.19 -7.47 -11.96
CA LEU A 325 -5.35 -8.34 -12.11
C LEU A 325 -5.10 -9.31 -13.27
N ASP A 326 -3.94 -9.97 -13.23
CA ASP A 326 -3.35 -10.76 -14.31
C ASP A 326 -3.36 -12.28 -14.02
N TYR A 327 -4.48 -12.74 -13.46
CA TYR A 327 -4.76 -14.15 -13.16
C TYR A 327 -6.18 -14.52 -13.62
N PRO A 328 -6.47 -15.83 -13.84
CA PRO A 328 -7.74 -16.30 -14.37
C PRO A 328 -8.95 -15.73 -13.62
N ILE A 329 -9.98 -15.37 -14.39
CA ILE A 329 -11.26 -14.95 -13.81
C ILE A 329 -11.85 -16.13 -13.04
N GLY A 330 -12.37 -15.85 -11.85
CA GLY A 330 -13.01 -16.85 -11.00
C GLY A 330 -12.09 -17.51 -9.98
N ASP A 331 -10.77 -17.33 -10.11
CA ASP A 331 -9.81 -17.78 -9.11
C ASP A 331 -9.82 -16.85 -7.89
N ARG A 332 -9.45 -17.39 -6.72
CA ARG A 332 -9.55 -16.66 -5.44
C ARG A 332 -8.30 -15.85 -5.15
N ARG A 333 -8.45 -14.54 -4.97
CA ARG A 333 -7.45 -13.65 -4.38
C ARG A 333 -8.06 -13.05 -3.12
N HIS A 334 -7.54 -13.42 -1.96
CA HIS A 334 -8.12 -13.09 -0.67
C HIS A 334 -7.03 -12.63 0.30
N GLY A 335 -7.17 -11.42 0.82
CA GLY A 335 -6.28 -10.86 1.82
C GLY A 335 -6.95 -9.77 2.60
N PHE A 336 -6.26 -9.24 3.59
CA PHE A 336 -6.71 -8.07 4.33
C PHE A 336 -5.61 -7.03 4.42
N ARG A 337 -6.01 -5.78 4.63
CA ARG A 337 -5.12 -4.67 4.89
C ARG A 337 -5.47 -4.00 6.21
N LEU A 338 -4.44 -3.75 7.03
CA LEU A 338 -4.51 -2.92 8.21
C LEU A 338 -3.67 -1.67 7.96
N THR A 339 -4.30 -0.50 8.11
CA THR A 339 -3.76 0.76 7.60
C THR A 339 -3.64 1.79 8.73
N PRO A 340 -2.49 1.85 9.44
CA PRO A 340 -2.20 2.91 10.40
C PRO A 340 -2.11 4.27 9.73
N LEU A 341 -2.79 5.26 10.29
CA LEU A 341 -2.63 6.67 9.95
C LEU A 341 -1.38 7.25 10.62
N ALA A 342 -0.73 8.19 9.93
CA ALA A 342 0.54 8.78 10.35
C ALA A 342 0.47 10.30 10.53
N ASN A 343 1.62 10.98 10.49
CA ASN A 343 1.70 12.43 10.54
C ASN A 343 1.12 13.07 9.28
N LYS A 344 0.68 14.33 9.40
CA LYS A 344 0.45 15.18 8.24
C LYS A 344 1.75 15.27 7.40
N PRO A 345 1.70 15.15 6.06
CA PRO A 345 2.90 15.18 5.24
C PRO A 345 3.67 16.49 5.41
N ILE A 346 4.98 16.37 5.60
CA ILE A 346 5.87 17.52 5.85
C ILE A 346 6.39 18.02 4.49
N PRO A 347 6.17 19.29 4.11
CA PRO A 347 6.62 19.81 2.82
C PRO A 347 8.15 19.91 2.76
N ALA A 348 8.74 19.52 1.63
CA ALA A 348 10.09 19.95 1.28
C ALA A 348 10.06 21.45 0.95
N LYS A 349 10.80 22.24 1.71
CA LYS A 349 10.92 23.69 1.49
C LYS A 349 11.97 23.97 0.42
N ILE A 350 11.76 25.05 -0.32
CA ILE A 350 12.80 25.63 -1.18
C ILE A 350 13.93 26.07 -0.25
N GLU A 351 15.13 25.54 -0.45
CA GLU A 351 16.33 26.13 0.14
C GLU A 351 16.49 27.49 -0.55
N GLU A 352 16.30 28.58 0.21
CA GLU A 352 16.69 29.90 -0.24
C GLU A 352 18.19 29.81 -0.51
N ASP A 353 18.60 30.02 -1.77
CA ASP A 353 20.01 30.21 -2.06
C ASP A 353 20.38 31.47 -1.26
N GLU A 354 21.07 31.33 -0.12
CA GLU A 354 21.73 32.46 0.51
C GLU A 354 22.67 33.02 -0.55
N GLY A 355 22.27 34.17 -1.10
CA GLY A 355 22.75 34.66 -2.38
C GLY A 355 24.27 34.75 -2.45
N ASN A 356 24.78 34.44 -3.64
CA ASN A 356 26.15 34.79 -4.02
C ASN A 356 26.10 35.66 -5.28
#